data_AF-A0A2S5P686-F1
#
_entry.id   AF-A0A2S5P686-F1
#
_cell.length_a   1.000
_cell.length_b   1.000
_cell.length_c   1.000
_cell.angle_alpha   90.00
_cell.angle_beta   90.00
_cell.angle_gamma   90.00
#
_symmetry.space_group_name_H-M   'P 1'
#
loop_
_entity.id
_entity.type
_entity.pdbx_description
1 polymer ?
#
loop_
_entity_poly.entity_id
_entity_poly.type
_entity_poly.pdbx_seq_one_letter_code
_entity_poly.pdbx_strand_id
1 'polypeptide(L)'
;MALAAFTLPVTSAWAKEAAVYTGLVEGVAVGGYDPVAYFTDKKPVAGKVDITLEHQGATWRFSTVANRDAFKADPAKYAPQFGGHCAYAVSQGYTAKGDPNAWSIIDGKLYLNYNKDVQRDWEKQTQSLIPKGDANWPKVLAK
;
A
#
# COMPACT_ATOMS: atom_id res chain seq x y z
N MET A 1 -35.83 -47.24 -5.78
CA MET A 1 -35.07 -46.10 -6.35
C MET A 1 -34.64 -45.22 -5.19
N ALA A 2 -33.37 -45.24 -4.81
CA ALA A 2 -32.83 -44.39 -3.75
C ALA A 2 -31.96 -43.31 -4.41
N LEU A 3 -32.37 -42.04 -4.28
CA LEU A 3 -31.57 -40.89 -4.70
C LEU A 3 -30.57 -40.57 -3.58
N ALA A 4 -29.29 -40.82 -3.83
CA ALA A 4 -28.21 -40.32 -2.99
C ALA A 4 -27.90 -38.87 -3.39
N ALA A 5 -28.19 -37.93 -2.49
CA ALA A 5 -27.81 -36.54 -2.64
C ALA A 5 -26.34 -36.37 -2.22
N PHE A 6 -25.46 -36.08 -3.18
CA PHE A 6 -24.06 -35.74 -2.95
C PHE A 6 -23.97 -34.25 -2.61
N THR A 7 -23.64 -33.92 -1.37
CA THR A 7 -23.32 -32.55 -0.95
C THR A 7 -21.85 -32.27 -1.24
N LEU A 8 -21.58 -31.31 -2.13
CA LEU A 8 -20.21 -30.81 -2.36
C LEU A 8 -19.81 -29.87 -1.21
N PRO A 9 -18.62 -30.02 -0.62
CA PRO A 9 -18.12 -29.04 0.33
C PRO A 9 -17.74 -27.75 -0.40
N VAL A 10 -18.35 -26.63 0.01
CA VAL A 10 -17.91 -25.29 -0.40
C VAL A 10 -16.67 -24.97 0.43
N THR A 11 -15.49 -25.09 -0.17
CA THR A 11 -14.26 -24.58 0.44
C THR A 11 -14.27 -23.07 0.33
N SER A 12 -14.47 -22.37 1.45
CA SER A 12 -14.27 -20.92 1.53
C SER A 12 -12.85 -20.58 1.09
N ALA A 13 -12.72 -19.83 -0.01
CA ALA A 13 -11.45 -19.23 -0.39
C ALA A 13 -11.03 -18.25 0.71
N TRP A 14 -9.97 -18.54 1.45
CA TRP A 14 -9.34 -17.58 2.34
C TRP A 14 -8.87 -16.39 1.49
N ALA A 15 -9.53 -15.25 1.65
CA ALA A 15 -9.08 -14.00 1.06
C ALA A 15 -7.70 -13.68 1.66
N LYS A 16 -6.66 -13.71 0.82
CA LYS A 16 -5.33 -13.22 1.20
C LYS A 16 -5.47 -11.79 1.72
N GLU A 17 -4.75 -11.45 2.78
CA GLU A 17 -4.79 -10.09 3.34
C GLU A 17 -4.50 -9.06 2.24
N ALA A 18 -5.30 -7.99 2.20
CA ALA A 18 -5.23 -7.01 1.12
C ALA A 18 -3.84 -6.38 1.10
N ALA A 19 -3.18 -6.40 -0.06
CA ALA A 19 -1.84 -5.85 -0.22
C ALA A 19 -1.76 -4.33 0.00
N VAL A 20 -2.90 -3.64 0.12
CA VAL A 20 -3.00 -2.20 0.35
C VAL A 20 -3.53 -1.92 1.75
N TYR A 21 -2.76 -1.17 2.53
CA TYR A 21 -3.14 -0.70 3.86
C TYR A 21 -4.19 0.41 3.76
N THR A 22 -5.36 0.14 4.36
CA THR A 22 -6.51 1.07 4.41
C THR A 22 -6.96 1.36 5.86
N GLY A 23 -6.05 1.25 6.82
CA GLY A 23 -6.40 1.38 8.25
C GLY A 23 -6.46 2.81 8.79
N LEU A 24 -5.95 3.81 8.05
CA LEU A 24 -6.06 5.23 8.45
C LEU A 24 -7.45 5.80 8.16
N VAL A 25 -8.01 5.39 7.02
CA VAL A 25 -9.37 5.70 6.57
C VAL A 25 -9.87 4.42 5.91
N GLU A 26 -10.92 3.82 6.47
CA GLU A 26 -11.43 2.52 6.06
C GLU A 26 -11.67 2.46 4.54
N GLY A 27 -11.10 1.43 3.89
CA GLY A 27 -11.18 1.22 2.44
C GLY A 27 -10.36 2.19 1.57
N VAL A 28 -9.69 3.20 2.14
CA VAL A 28 -8.97 4.23 1.38
C VAL A 28 -7.45 4.07 1.50
N ALA A 29 -6.79 3.92 0.34
CA ALA A 29 -5.34 3.78 0.25
C ALA A 29 -4.63 5.06 0.71
N VAL A 30 -3.44 4.91 1.31
CA VAL A 30 -2.56 6.03 1.70
C VAL A 30 -3.29 7.09 2.57
N GLY A 31 -4.32 6.67 3.32
CA GLY A 31 -5.14 7.57 4.13
C GLY A 31 -5.85 8.69 3.33
N GLY A 32 -6.02 8.52 2.01
CA GLY A 32 -6.64 9.49 1.12
C GLY A 32 -5.70 10.55 0.54
N TYR A 33 -4.39 10.39 0.71
CA TYR A 33 -3.40 11.24 0.04
C TYR A 33 -3.15 10.76 -1.40
N ASP A 34 -2.84 11.72 -2.27
CA ASP A 34 -2.52 11.50 -3.67
C ASP A 34 -1.13 10.84 -3.82
N PRO A 35 -1.05 9.57 -4.26
CA PRO A 35 0.23 8.87 -4.40
C PRO A 35 1.13 9.48 -5.49
N VAL A 36 0.54 10.14 -6.51
CA VAL A 36 1.30 10.75 -7.60
C VAL A 36 1.98 12.03 -7.16
N ALA A 37 1.35 12.78 -6.26
CA ALA A 37 1.85 14.06 -5.76
C ALA A 37 3.21 13.93 -5.04
N TYR A 38 3.51 12.78 -4.42
CA TYR A 38 4.84 12.51 -3.85
C TYR A 38 5.96 12.58 -4.90
N PHE A 39 5.65 12.24 -6.15
CA PHE A 39 6.62 12.22 -7.24
C PHE A 39 6.68 13.54 -8.00
N THR A 40 5.52 14.17 -8.24
CA THR A 40 5.42 15.42 -9.02
C THR A 40 5.67 16.65 -8.15
N ASP A 41 4.98 16.74 -7.02
CA ASP A 41 4.93 17.93 -6.16
C ASP A 41 5.91 17.85 -4.99
N LYS A 42 6.53 16.68 -4.81
CA LYS A 42 7.51 16.37 -3.74
C LYS A 42 6.97 16.64 -2.34
N LYS A 43 5.67 16.44 -2.15
CA LYS A 43 4.99 16.61 -0.86
C LYS A 43 3.72 15.77 -0.79
N PRO A 44 3.26 15.41 0.41
CA PRO A 44 1.95 14.78 0.57
C PRO A 44 0.88 15.82 0.24
N VAL A 45 -0.04 15.45 -0.65
CA VAL A 45 -1.20 16.27 -1.01
C VAL A 45 -2.46 15.45 -0.77
N ALA A 46 -3.42 16.01 -0.04
CA ALA A 46 -4.71 15.35 0.16
C ALA A 46 -5.44 15.18 -1.18
N GLY A 47 -5.89 13.96 -1.46
CA GLY A 47 -6.74 13.69 -2.61
C GLY A 47 -8.18 14.17 -2.36
N LYS A 48 -8.90 14.45 -3.44
CA LYS A 48 -10.31 14.85 -3.36
C LYS A 48 -11.23 13.64 -3.40
N VAL A 49 -12.38 13.75 -2.73
CA VAL A 49 -13.36 12.65 -2.64
C VAL A 49 -14.08 12.36 -3.95
N ASP A 50 -14.07 13.31 -4.89
CA ASP A 50 -14.68 13.23 -6.22
C ASP A 50 -13.70 12.79 -7.32
N ILE A 51 -12.39 12.75 -7.02
CA ILE A 51 -11.36 12.28 -7.96
C ILE A 51 -10.73 11.00 -7.41
N THR A 52 -11.33 9.87 -7.77
CA THR A 52 -10.96 8.55 -7.23
C THR A 52 -10.70 7.50 -8.30
N LEU A 53 -10.05 6.41 -7.89
CA LEU A 53 -9.87 5.18 -8.67
C LEU A 53 -9.91 3.97 -7.73
N GLU A 54 -10.69 2.95 -8.08
CA GLU A 54 -10.60 1.64 -7.44
C GLU A 54 -9.41 0.86 -8.00
N HIS A 55 -8.49 0.44 -7.14
CA HIS A 55 -7.34 -0.36 -7.54
C HIS A 55 -6.87 -1.27 -6.39
N GLN A 56 -6.69 -2.56 -6.69
CA GLN A 56 -6.28 -3.59 -5.71
C GLN A 56 -7.17 -3.65 -4.46
N GLY A 57 -8.48 -3.44 -4.62
CA GLY A 57 -9.45 -3.55 -3.54
C GLY A 57 -9.49 -2.35 -2.59
N ALA A 58 -8.87 -1.23 -2.97
CA ALA A 58 -8.91 0.03 -2.21
C ALA A 58 -9.31 1.20 -3.11
N THR A 59 -9.95 2.21 -2.50
CA THR A 59 -10.19 3.51 -3.12
C THR A 59 -8.93 4.37 -3.01
N TRP A 60 -8.42 4.82 -4.15
CA TRP A 60 -7.33 5.79 -4.24
C TRP A 60 -7.91 7.17 -4.54
N ARG A 61 -7.40 8.21 -3.89
CA ARG A 61 -7.85 9.59 -4.08
C ARG A 61 -6.73 10.42 -4.68
N PHE A 62 -7.09 11.41 -5.51
CA PHE A 62 -6.13 12.23 -6.23
C PHE A 62 -6.47 13.71 -6.11
N SER A 63 -5.46 14.55 -6.12
CA SER A 63 -5.62 16.01 -6.05
C SER A 63 -6.07 16.60 -7.38
N THR A 64 -5.77 15.91 -8.49
CA THR A 64 -6.13 16.28 -9.86
C THR A 64 -6.54 15.04 -10.69
N VAL A 65 -7.36 15.27 -11.73
CA VAL A 65 -7.73 14.23 -12.69
C VAL A 65 -6.49 13.69 -13.44
N ALA A 66 -5.54 14.58 -13.75
CA ALA A 66 -4.28 14.19 -14.39
C ALA A 66 -3.47 13.21 -13.53
N ASN A 67 -3.43 13.41 -12.21
CA ASN A 67 -2.76 12.47 -11.30
C ASN A 67 -3.48 11.12 -11.23
N ARG A 68 -4.83 11.11 -11.18
CA ARG A 68 -5.60 9.87 -11.29
C ARG A 68 -5.26 9.10 -12.56
N ASP A 69 -5.20 9.79 -13.69
CA ASP A 69 -4.95 9.17 -15.00
C ASP A 69 -3.50 8.70 -15.11
N ALA A 70 -2.53 9.42 -14.55
CA ALA A 70 -1.14 8.99 -14.44
C ALA A 70 -1.01 7.73 -13.57
N PHE A 71 -1.67 7.68 -12.42
CA PHE A 71 -1.71 6.48 -11.59
C PHE A 71 -2.35 5.30 -12.32
N LYS A 72 -3.50 5.53 -12.98
CA LYS A 72 -4.19 4.48 -13.75
C LYS A 72 -3.31 3.89 -14.85
N ALA A 73 -2.48 4.72 -15.49
CA ALA A 73 -1.58 4.28 -16.55
C ALA A 73 -0.41 3.43 -16.03
N ASP A 74 0.11 3.72 -14.83
CA ASP A 74 1.23 2.98 -14.24
C ASP A 74 1.14 2.92 -12.70
N PRO A 75 0.24 2.09 -12.14
CA PRO A 75 0.03 2.05 -10.69
C PRO A 75 1.29 1.63 -9.91
N ALA A 76 2.11 0.74 -10.49
CA ALA A 76 3.29 0.19 -9.84
C ALA A 76 4.38 1.25 -9.59
N LYS A 77 4.42 2.31 -10.40
CA LYS A 77 5.32 3.45 -10.20
C LYS A 77 4.93 4.32 -9.02
N TYR A 78 3.63 4.49 -8.78
CA TYR A 78 3.12 5.50 -7.85
C TYR A 78 2.65 4.92 -6.51
N ALA A 79 2.13 3.69 -6.51
CA ALA A 79 1.73 3.01 -5.28
C ALA A 79 2.94 2.83 -4.34
N PRO A 80 2.76 2.93 -3.01
CA PRO A 80 3.85 2.62 -2.09
C PRO A 80 4.33 1.18 -2.27
N GLN A 81 5.65 0.97 -2.24
CA GLN A 81 6.29 -0.34 -2.46
C GLN A 81 5.72 -1.45 -1.57
N PHE A 82 5.33 -1.11 -0.33
CA PHE A 82 4.73 -2.02 0.63
C PHE A 82 3.28 -1.66 0.95
N GLY A 83 2.53 -1.24 -0.07
CA GLY A 83 1.07 -1.12 0.02
C GLY A 83 0.54 -0.04 0.95
N GLY A 84 1.39 0.84 1.48
CA GLY A 84 1.01 1.83 2.49
C GLY A 84 1.29 1.39 3.93
N HIS A 85 1.88 0.20 4.14
CA HIS A 85 2.46 -0.17 5.42
C HIS A 85 3.82 0.52 5.64
N CYS A 86 4.24 0.59 6.90
CA CYS A 86 5.56 1.08 7.28
C CYS A 86 6.65 0.19 6.69
N ALA A 87 7.47 0.76 5.81
CA ALA A 87 8.57 0.09 5.13
C ALA A 87 9.62 -0.46 6.12
N TYR A 88 9.91 0.29 7.19
CA TYR A 88 10.78 -0.19 8.25
C TYR A 88 10.19 -1.45 8.90
N ALA A 89 8.92 -1.44 9.30
CA ALA A 89 8.28 -2.63 9.90
C ALA A 89 8.34 -3.84 8.97
N VAL A 90 8.04 -3.66 7.69
CA VAL A 90 8.10 -4.74 6.68
C VAL A 90 9.51 -5.30 6.57
N SER A 91 10.54 -4.45 6.61
CA SER A 91 11.94 -4.91 6.65
C SER A 91 12.28 -5.74 7.90
N GLN A 92 11.53 -5.59 8.98
CA GLN A 92 11.65 -6.38 10.20
C GLN A 92 10.72 -7.62 10.24
N GLY A 93 9.93 -7.87 9.20
CA GLY A 93 9.11 -9.08 9.06
C GLY A 93 7.72 -9.00 9.70
N TYR A 94 7.20 -7.79 9.94
CA TYR A 94 5.85 -7.53 10.39
C TYR A 94 5.25 -6.30 9.70
N THR A 95 3.94 -6.06 9.85
CA THR A 95 3.28 -4.87 9.31
C THR A 95 2.99 -3.84 10.40
N ALA A 96 3.05 -2.57 10.04
CA ALA A 96 2.55 -1.46 10.86
C ALA A 96 1.95 -0.41 9.92
N LYS A 97 1.13 0.50 10.46
CA LYS A 97 0.59 1.61 9.67
C LYS A 97 1.72 2.45 9.07
N GLY A 98 1.61 2.81 7.79
CA GLY A 98 2.39 3.90 7.22
C GLY A 98 1.71 5.24 7.51
N ASP A 99 2.50 6.29 7.70
CA ASP A 99 2.04 7.67 7.79
C ASP A 99 2.32 8.37 6.44
N PRO A 100 1.29 8.92 5.77
CA PRO A 100 1.44 9.68 4.53
C PRO A 100 2.42 10.85 4.63
N ASN A 101 2.66 11.37 5.83
CA ASN A 101 3.60 12.47 6.06
C ASN A 101 5.03 12.00 6.33
N ALA A 102 5.25 10.72 6.63
CA ALA A 102 6.57 10.14 6.87
C ALA A 102 6.98 9.25 5.69
N TRP A 103 7.48 9.87 4.62
CA TRP A 103 7.68 9.21 3.34
C TRP A 103 9.05 9.52 2.73
N SER A 104 9.52 8.61 1.88
CA SER A 104 10.71 8.80 1.04
C SER A 104 10.47 8.24 -0.37
N ILE A 105 11.11 8.85 -1.37
CA ILE A 105 11.25 8.27 -2.71
C ILE A 105 12.69 7.78 -2.85
N ILE A 106 12.88 6.48 -3.02
CA ILE A 106 14.20 5.85 -3.18
C ILE A 106 14.13 4.97 -4.43
N ASP A 107 15.07 5.15 -5.36
CA ASP A 107 15.12 4.43 -6.64
C ASP A 107 13.79 4.43 -7.40
N GLY A 108 13.09 5.57 -7.37
CA GLY A 108 11.82 5.75 -8.07
C GLY A 108 10.61 5.07 -7.41
N LYS A 109 10.73 4.59 -6.17
CA LYS A 109 9.66 3.94 -5.42
C LYS A 109 9.28 4.73 -4.17
N LEU A 110 7.98 4.75 -3.86
CA LEU A 110 7.44 5.39 -2.66
C LEU A 110 7.48 4.45 -1.46
N TYR A 111 8.03 4.93 -0.35
CA TYR A 111 8.05 4.24 0.93
C TYR A 111 7.40 5.12 1.98
N LEU A 112 6.49 4.55 2.78
CA LEU A 112 5.93 5.20 3.96
C LEU A 112 6.54 4.58 5.22
N ASN A 113 6.65 5.35 6.28
CA ASN A 113 7.15 4.93 7.59
C ASN A 113 6.10 5.24 8.67
N TYR A 114 6.25 4.64 9.84
CA TYR A 114 5.25 4.75 10.91
C TYR A 114 5.05 6.19 11.41
N ASN A 115 6.15 6.95 11.46
CA ASN A 115 6.24 8.36 11.82
C ASN A 115 7.60 8.93 11.35
N LYS A 116 7.86 10.21 11.64
CA LYS A 116 9.10 10.91 11.26
C LYS A 116 10.38 10.36 11.92
N ASP A 117 10.31 9.86 13.14
CA ASP A 117 11.48 9.28 13.80
C ASP A 117 11.88 7.95 13.14
N VAL A 118 10.90 7.08 12.85
CA VAL A 118 11.13 5.83 12.12
C VAL A 118 11.56 6.10 10.67
N GLN A 119 11.06 7.17 10.03
CA GLN A 119 11.57 7.61 8.72
C GLN A 119 13.07 7.94 8.80
N ARG A 120 13.49 8.71 9.80
CA ARG A 120 14.91 9.07 9.96
C ARG A 120 15.81 7.85 10.15
N ASP A 121 15.34 6.82 10.84
CA ASP A 121 16.11 5.58 11.00
C ASP A 121 16.09 4.71 9.74
N TRP A 122 14.96 4.67 9.04
CA TRP A 122 14.84 4.05 7.72
C TRP A 122 15.83 4.65 6.72
N GLU A 123 15.87 5.99 6.60
CA GLU A 123 16.71 6.72 5.64
C GLU A 123 18.21 6.48 5.83
N LYS A 124 18.66 6.18 7.06
CA LYS A 124 20.07 5.85 7.35
C LYS A 124 20.49 4.48 6.84
N GLN A 125 19.54 3.57 6.59
CA GLN A 125 19.81 2.14 6.41
C GLN A 125 19.11 1.52 5.19
N THR A 126 18.55 2.35 4.30
CA THR A 126 17.73 1.95 3.14
C THR A 126 18.37 0.85 2.31
N GLN A 127 19.67 0.94 2.01
CA GLN A 127 20.40 -0.07 1.23
C GLN A 127 20.33 -1.47 1.84
N SER A 128 20.27 -1.58 3.18
CA SER A 128 20.17 -2.85 3.89
C SER A 128 18.73 -3.26 4.20
N LEU A 129 17.82 -2.29 4.36
CA LEU A 129 16.43 -2.53 4.78
C LEU A 129 15.50 -2.81 3.60
N ILE A 130 15.71 -2.18 2.43
CA ILE A 130 14.87 -2.41 1.25
C ILE A 130 14.92 -3.89 0.80
N PRO A 131 16.10 -4.53 0.62
CA PRO A 131 16.13 -5.94 0.22
C PRO A 131 15.49 -6.87 1.24
N LYS A 132 15.61 -6.56 2.55
CA LYS A 132 14.92 -7.31 3.61
C LYS A 132 13.41 -7.13 3.52
N GLY A 133 12.95 -5.90 3.28
CA GLY A 133 11.55 -5.57 3.06
C GLY A 133 10.97 -6.34 1.88
N ASP A 134 11.65 -6.33 0.73
CA ASP A 134 11.23 -7.07 -0.47
C ASP A 134 11.15 -8.59 -0.21
N ALA A 135 12.13 -9.17 0.52
CA ALA A 135 12.12 -10.58 0.88
C ALA A 135 11.04 -10.95 1.91
N ASN A 136 10.64 -10.01 2.77
CA ASN A 136 9.62 -10.21 3.80
C ASN A 136 8.21 -9.94 3.28
N TRP A 137 8.04 -9.06 2.30
CA TRP A 137 6.76 -8.61 1.78
C TRP A 137 5.77 -9.74 1.46
N PRO A 138 6.12 -10.76 0.66
CA PRO A 138 5.18 -11.86 0.40
C PRO A 138 4.83 -12.68 1.64
N LYS A 139 5.68 -12.69 2.67
CA LYS A 139 5.48 -13.45 3.92
C LYS A 139 4.55 -12.72 4.88
N VAL A 140 4.65 -11.40 4.96
CA VAL A 140 3.83 -10.60 5.87
C VAL A 140 2.39 -10.45 5.38
N LEU A 141 2.14 -10.61 4.08
CA LEU A 141 0.79 -10.64 3.49
C LEU A 141 0.05 -11.98 3.62
N ALA A 142 0.76 -13.03 4.03
CA ALA A 142 0.23 -14.39 4.14
C ALA A 142 -0.11 -14.80 5.59
N LYS A 143 0.05 -13.87 6.53
CA LYS A 143 -0.28 -14.07 7.95
C LYS A 143 -1.75 -13.75 8.21
#